data_AF-A0A7X6ZDY7-F1
#
_entry.id   AF-A0A7X6ZDY7-F1
#
_cell.length_a   1.000
_cell.length_b   1.000
_cell.length_c   1.000
_cell.angle_alpha   90.00
_cell.angle_beta   90.00
_cell.angle_gamma   90.00
#
_symmetry.space_group_name_H-M   'P 1'
#
loop_
_entity.id
_entity.type
_entity.pdbx_description
1 polymer ?
#
loop_
_entity_poly.entity_id
_entity_poly.type
_entity_poly.pdbx_seq_one_letter_code
_entity_poly.pdbx_strand_id
1 'polypeptide(L)'
;MAELNLKQITDKLNSEFAGDTRRLIFWYDDKAEFAEDIDTLELVNAGVYHLKPDNQFYTKYFLERQDLTTNYLIYAPFSKPAVRDNHLEDMLLYSKQFFADRASLLCVDLGIDEQYKPIIQKYARFFQAKDRTRRFYKLEIENFTRDTIEIALMSVLCRTKTASFEEVVRAILTDGEIAENKYLIEFEKFDLLPVFWRLCEVHFGYNDVKPSLEKLLLTFFVTYTFRHIQGELPQAWQGFVAYKSGSIIAFLDNLMNNLQYRDRYNELADTVAKTLNVSAVLGTYPPEALLNGDSFTVIDELIIGWIMERLLSQDMGGKLKDMTIPEVCQKRSKMHFGKEYWSEYQMLENAYYVIQGANYSCPDGFKEIIKQYLAADYIFDTAYRYFYYWFDQLTSSHLKFEQLRDLVENIYSNKYLSQIISKWNMGILSEEAITALPLQRKFYSKYISRYKDRVVVIISDALRYETGRSL
;
A
#
# COMPACT_ATOMS: atom_id res chain seq x y z
N MET A 1 33.17 1.95 8.14
CA MET A 1 32.15 2.23 9.18
C MET A 1 32.13 1.20 10.33
N ALA A 2 32.29 -0.11 10.10
CA ALA A 2 32.93 -0.96 11.12
C ALA A 2 34.29 -0.35 11.53
N GLU A 3 34.96 0.27 10.55
CA GLU A 3 36.14 1.13 10.74
C GLU A 3 35.95 2.30 11.72
N LEU A 4 34.74 2.82 11.96
CA LEU A 4 34.56 3.98 12.86
C LEU A 4 34.59 3.53 14.33
N ASN A 5 33.92 2.41 14.63
CA ASN A 5 33.98 1.73 15.93
C ASN A 5 35.39 1.23 16.22
N LEU A 6 36.04 0.61 15.23
CA LEU A 6 37.43 0.15 15.36
C LEU A 6 38.38 1.34 15.57
N LYS A 7 38.18 2.45 14.86
CA LYS A 7 39.02 3.65 15.03
C LYS A 7 38.93 4.22 16.45
N GLN A 8 37.74 4.28 17.06
CA GLN A 8 37.64 4.72 18.48
C GLN A 8 38.36 3.77 19.44
N ILE A 9 38.25 2.46 19.22
CA ILE A 9 39.01 1.46 19.99
C ILE A 9 40.52 1.68 19.77
N THR A 10 40.96 1.82 18.53
CA THR A 10 42.35 2.08 18.15
C THR A 10 42.87 3.36 18.77
N ASP A 11 42.14 4.47 18.70
CA ASP A 11 42.54 5.77 19.26
C ASP A 11 42.67 5.68 20.79
N LYS A 12 41.73 5.00 21.45
CA LYS A 12 41.78 4.77 22.90
C LYS A 12 42.98 3.89 23.26
N LEU A 13 43.19 2.77 22.57
CA LEU A 13 44.35 1.90 22.78
C LEU A 13 45.66 2.64 22.53
N ASN A 14 45.76 3.44 21.47
CA ASN A 14 46.95 4.24 21.17
C ASN A 14 47.23 5.28 22.26
N SER A 15 46.21 5.91 22.83
CA SER A 15 46.38 6.79 24.00
C SER A 15 46.89 6.03 25.22
N GLU A 16 46.47 4.77 25.38
CA GLU A 16 46.92 3.89 26.46
C GLU A 16 48.33 3.35 26.24
N PHE A 17 48.85 3.36 25.01
CA PHE A 17 50.24 3.01 24.70
C PHE A 17 51.17 4.24 24.63
N ALA A 18 50.65 5.45 24.83
CA ALA A 18 51.46 6.66 24.82
C ALA A 18 52.38 6.76 26.05
N GLY A 19 53.68 7.00 25.83
CA GLY A 19 54.70 7.22 26.85
C GLY A 19 55.95 6.36 26.68
N ASP A 20 56.95 6.60 27.52
CA ASP A 20 58.30 5.99 27.40
C ASP A 20 58.46 4.70 28.23
N THR A 21 57.47 4.36 29.05
CA THR A 21 57.47 3.15 29.89
C THR A 21 56.76 2.01 29.17
N ARG A 22 57.31 0.80 29.24
CA ARG A 22 56.67 -0.41 28.68
C ARG A 22 55.26 -0.62 29.27
N ARG A 23 54.29 -0.90 28.42
CA ARG A 23 52.89 -1.17 28.76
C ARG A 23 52.41 -2.48 28.15
N LEU A 24 51.81 -3.30 29.01
CA LEU A 24 51.05 -4.48 28.62
C LEU A 24 49.58 -4.18 28.86
N ILE A 25 48.75 -4.44 27.86
CA ILE A 25 47.30 -4.25 27.96
C ILE A 25 46.62 -5.56 27.63
N PHE A 26 45.90 -6.13 28.59
CA PHE A 26 45.13 -7.34 28.39
C PHE A 26 43.70 -7.02 27.98
N TRP A 27 43.24 -7.64 26.90
CA TRP A 27 41.85 -7.56 26.45
C TRP A 27 41.27 -8.97 26.36
N TYR A 28 40.46 -9.33 27.36
CA TYR A 28 39.64 -10.53 27.35
C TYR A 28 38.29 -10.22 26.70
N ASP A 29 38.10 -10.71 25.48
CA ASP A 29 36.85 -10.62 24.73
C ASP A 29 36.07 -11.93 24.93
N ASP A 30 35.19 -11.92 25.93
CA ASP A 30 34.43 -13.08 26.40
C ASP A 30 33.63 -13.78 25.29
N LYS A 31 33.13 -13.00 24.32
CA LYS A 31 32.30 -13.45 23.20
C LYS A 31 33.03 -13.48 21.86
N ALA A 32 34.32 -13.16 21.84
CA ALA A 32 35.14 -13.07 20.63
C ALA A 32 34.53 -12.12 19.57
N GLU A 33 33.84 -11.04 19.99
CA GLU A 33 33.17 -10.07 19.13
C GLU A 33 34.13 -9.30 18.19
N PHE A 34 35.43 -9.27 18.51
CA PHE A 34 36.47 -8.53 17.80
C PHE A 34 37.54 -9.45 17.16
N ALA A 35 37.37 -10.77 17.21
CA ALA A 35 38.40 -11.71 16.76
C ALA A 35 38.76 -11.57 15.28
N GLU A 36 37.81 -11.22 14.42
CA GLU A 36 38.05 -10.99 12.99
C GLU A 36 38.64 -9.60 12.69
N ASP A 37 38.46 -8.64 13.59
CA ASP A 37 38.84 -7.25 13.36
C ASP A 37 40.14 -6.87 14.11
N ILE A 38 40.61 -7.67 15.08
CA ILE A 38 41.77 -7.36 15.93
C ILE A 38 43.06 -7.12 15.15
N ASP A 39 43.29 -7.89 14.08
CA ASP A 39 44.49 -7.77 13.24
C ASP A 39 44.45 -6.56 12.31
N THR A 40 43.30 -5.89 12.20
CA THR A 40 43.13 -4.67 11.41
C THR A 40 43.40 -3.39 12.23
N LEU A 41 43.65 -3.51 13.54
CA LEU A 41 43.93 -2.38 14.41
C LEU A 41 45.33 -1.80 14.14
N GLU A 42 45.39 -0.54 13.72
CA GLU A 42 46.65 0.20 13.56
C GLU A 42 47.14 0.77 14.90
N LEU A 43 47.85 -0.07 15.67
CA LEU A 43 48.45 0.34 16.93
C LEU A 43 49.77 1.09 16.72
N VAL A 44 49.88 2.27 17.33
CA VAL A 44 51.11 3.07 17.36
C VAL A 44 51.92 2.65 18.58
N ASN A 45 53.17 2.25 18.37
CA ASN A 45 54.11 1.87 19.44
C ASN A 45 53.69 0.61 20.24
N ALA A 46 52.87 -0.29 19.67
CA ALA A 46 52.53 -1.57 20.29
C ALA A 46 52.26 -2.66 19.24
N GLY A 47 52.56 -3.91 19.58
CA GLY A 47 52.19 -5.08 18.78
C GLY A 47 50.94 -5.78 19.33
N VAL A 48 50.22 -6.50 18.47
CA VAL A 48 49.14 -7.40 18.89
C VAL A 48 49.72 -8.78 19.19
N TYR A 49 49.48 -9.29 20.40
CA TYR A 49 49.82 -10.65 20.81
C TYR A 49 48.54 -11.45 21.03
N HIS A 50 48.38 -12.55 20.30
CA HIS A 50 47.22 -13.44 20.41
C HIS A 50 47.42 -14.46 21.52
N LEU A 51 46.72 -14.25 22.64
CA LEU A 51 46.66 -15.20 23.74
C LEU A 51 45.71 -16.35 23.38
N LYS A 52 46.18 -17.59 23.56
CA LYS A 52 45.39 -18.82 23.42
C LYS A 52 45.14 -19.43 24.80
N PRO A 53 44.06 -20.20 24.99
CA PRO A 53 43.76 -20.80 26.29
C PRO A 53 44.90 -21.67 26.85
N ASP A 54 45.66 -22.32 25.95
CA ASP A 54 46.69 -23.32 26.23
C ASP A 54 48.14 -22.78 26.23
N ASN A 55 48.38 -21.52 25.87
CA ASN A 55 49.73 -20.97 25.75
C ASN A 55 50.10 -19.95 26.84
N GLN A 56 49.36 -19.91 27.96
CA GLN A 56 49.58 -18.92 29.02
C GLN A 56 51.01 -18.94 29.59
N PHE A 57 51.58 -20.13 29.85
CA PHE A 57 52.94 -20.25 30.37
C PHE A 57 54.00 -19.74 29.39
N TYR A 58 53.85 -20.08 28.10
CA TYR A 58 54.73 -19.55 27.06
C TYR A 58 54.60 -18.04 26.93
N THR A 59 53.37 -17.53 26.97
CA THR A 59 53.10 -16.08 26.91
C THR A 59 53.79 -15.35 28.06
N LYS A 60 53.72 -15.90 29.28
CA LYS A 60 54.43 -15.36 30.44
C LYS A 60 55.94 -15.32 30.21
N TYR A 61 56.51 -16.45 29.79
CA TYR A 61 57.94 -16.54 29.49
C TYR A 61 58.37 -15.55 28.39
N PHE A 62 57.59 -15.42 27.32
CA PHE A 62 57.87 -14.49 26.23
C PHE A 62 57.91 -13.05 26.73
N LEU A 63 56.86 -12.60 27.43
CA LEU A 63 56.71 -11.22 27.90
C LEU A 63 57.64 -10.86 29.07
N GLU A 64 58.05 -11.83 29.90
CA GLU A 64 58.88 -11.57 31.10
C GLU A 64 60.34 -11.99 30.97
N ARG A 65 60.73 -12.67 29.88
CA ARG A 65 62.12 -13.12 29.68
C ARG A 65 62.66 -12.88 28.28
N GLN A 66 61.83 -12.81 27.24
CA GLN A 66 62.31 -12.68 25.86
C GLN A 66 62.20 -11.25 25.35
N ASP A 67 61.01 -10.65 25.41
CA ASP A 67 60.80 -9.26 25.02
C ASP A 67 60.39 -8.42 26.23
N LEU A 68 61.35 -7.64 26.73
CA LEU A 68 61.20 -6.79 27.92
C LEU A 68 61.00 -5.31 27.58
N THR A 69 60.92 -4.97 26.29
CA THR A 69 60.97 -3.58 25.83
C THR A 69 59.74 -3.19 25.03
N THR A 70 59.15 -4.11 24.28
CA THR A 70 58.01 -3.82 23.40
C THR A 70 56.69 -3.77 24.19
N ASN A 71 55.81 -2.85 23.79
CA ASN A 71 54.44 -2.79 24.29
C ASN A 71 53.56 -3.81 23.54
N TYR A 72 52.63 -4.43 24.26
CA TYR A 72 51.73 -5.40 23.65
C TYR A 72 50.27 -5.17 24.06
N LEU A 73 49.38 -5.25 23.07
CA LEU A 73 47.98 -5.60 23.28
C LEU A 73 47.87 -7.12 23.28
N ILE A 74 47.62 -7.69 24.46
CA ILE A 74 47.41 -9.13 24.62
C ILE A 74 45.92 -9.41 24.48
N TYR A 75 45.53 -9.89 23.31
CA TYR A 75 44.14 -10.16 22.96
C TYR A 75 43.80 -11.63 23.20
N ALA A 76 42.70 -11.88 23.91
CA ALA A 76 42.18 -13.20 24.22
C ALA A 76 40.72 -13.29 23.79
N PRO A 77 40.38 -14.08 22.73
CA PRO A 77 39.00 -14.27 22.28
C PRO A 77 38.23 -15.27 23.16
N PHE A 78 38.35 -15.12 24.48
CA PHE A 78 37.69 -15.94 25.50
C PHE A 78 37.69 -15.22 26.85
N SER A 79 36.80 -15.65 27.74
CA SER A 79 36.68 -15.10 29.09
C SER A 79 37.96 -15.28 29.90
N LYS A 80 38.26 -14.29 30.75
CA LYS A 80 39.36 -14.38 31.73
C LYS A 80 39.21 -15.67 32.58
N PRO A 81 40.25 -16.53 32.65
CA PRO A 81 40.20 -17.72 33.50
C PRO A 81 40.09 -17.37 34.98
N ALA A 82 39.63 -18.31 35.80
CA ALA A 82 39.67 -18.16 37.26
C ALA A 82 41.12 -18.01 37.74
N VAL A 83 41.34 -17.25 38.82
CA VAL A 83 42.67 -16.94 39.38
C VAL A 83 43.55 -18.19 39.54
N ARG A 84 42.95 -19.30 39.99
CA ARG A 84 43.64 -20.58 40.18
C ARG A 84 44.25 -21.14 38.90
N ASP A 85 43.59 -20.90 37.77
CA ASP A 85 43.92 -21.47 36.45
C ASP A 85 44.54 -20.42 35.52
N ASN A 86 44.74 -19.18 35.99
CA ASN A 86 45.30 -18.08 35.22
C ASN A 86 46.78 -17.85 35.57
N HIS A 87 47.69 -18.39 34.76
CA HIS A 87 49.13 -18.24 34.98
C HIS A 87 49.62 -16.79 34.76
N LEU A 88 48.80 -15.94 34.14
CA LEU A 88 49.06 -14.53 33.84
C LEU A 88 48.40 -13.60 34.87
N GLU A 89 47.78 -14.12 35.94
CA GLU A 89 47.08 -13.28 36.92
C GLU A 89 47.99 -12.26 37.60
N ASP A 90 49.23 -12.64 37.92
CA ASP A 90 50.22 -11.71 38.46
C ASP A 90 50.58 -10.61 37.48
N MET A 91 50.63 -10.93 36.18
CA MET A 91 50.82 -9.94 35.12
C MET A 91 49.68 -8.93 35.05
N LEU A 92 48.44 -9.39 35.26
CA LEU A 92 47.25 -8.53 35.29
C LEU A 92 47.27 -7.50 36.42
N LEU A 93 48.03 -7.74 37.51
CA LEU A 93 48.10 -6.83 38.65
C LEU A 93 48.97 -5.60 38.42
N TYR A 94 50.01 -5.70 37.58
CA TYR A 94 50.87 -4.56 37.22
C TYR A 94 50.65 -4.05 35.79
N SER A 95 49.79 -4.71 35.02
CA SER A 95 49.38 -4.28 33.69
C SER A 95 47.98 -3.65 33.71
N LYS A 96 47.50 -3.22 32.54
CA LYS A 96 46.17 -2.63 32.40
C LYS A 96 45.22 -3.60 31.71
N GLN A 97 43.96 -3.61 32.13
CA GLN A 97 42.90 -4.33 31.42
C GLN A 97 42.10 -3.36 30.56
N PHE A 98 41.85 -3.76 29.32
CA PHE A 98 41.00 -3.07 28.39
C PHE A 98 39.69 -3.84 28.21
N PHE A 99 38.59 -3.09 28.22
CA PHE A 99 37.25 -3.61 28.02
C PHE A 99 36.61 -2.81 26.89
N ALA A 100 36.16 -3.51 25.86
CA ALA A 100 35.31 -2.96 24.82
C ALA A 100 34.14 -3.92 24.61
N ASP A 101 32.94 -3.37 24.70
CA ASP A 101 31.68 -4.06 24.44
C ASP A 101 31.11 -3.43 23.16
N ARG A 102 30.83 -4.26 22.15
CA ARG A 102 30.30 -3.79 20.87
C ARG A 102 28.97 -3.08 21.02
N ALA A 103 28.12 -3.49 21.98
CA ALA A 103 26.88 -2.80 22.26
C ALA A 103 27.12 -1.39 22.84
N SER A 104 28.13 -1.22 23.69
CA SER A 104 28.51 0.09 24.24
C SER A 104 29.00 1.04 23.16
N LEU A 105 29.83 0.54 22.24
CA LEU A 105 30.33 1.35 21.12
C LEU A 105 29.20 1.74 20.16
N LEU A 106 28.31 0.80 19.82
CA LEU A 106 27.11 1.09 19.04
C LEU A 106 26.24 2.16 19.69
N CYS A 107 26.08 2.13 21.02
CA CYS A 107 25.29 3.13 21.73
C CYS A 107 25.93 4.52 21.63
N VAL A 108 27.25 4.62 21.82
CA VAL A 108 27.99 5.89 21.70
C VAL A 108 27.91 6.43 20.27
N ASP A 109 28.15 5.58 19.26
CA ASP A 109 28.15 5.96 17.86
C ASP A 109 26.79 6.46 17.36
N LEU A 110 25.71 5.81 17.80
CA LEU A 110 24.35 6.17 17.40
C LEU A 110 23.71 7.23 18.33
N GLY A 111 24.40 7.64 19.40
CA GLY A 111 23.82 8.53 20.41
C GLY A 111 22.65 7.90 21.18
N ILE A 112 22.65 6.57 21.35
CA ILE A 112 21.68 5.85 22.15
C ILE A 112 22.03 6.03 23.63
N ASP A 113 21.07 6.49 24.41
CA ASP A 113 21.19 6.64 25.86
C ASP A 113 21.53 5.30 26.53
N GLU A 114 22.41 5.33 27.53
CA GLU A 114 22.87 4.17 28.31
C GLU A 114 21.70 3.36 28.89
N GLN A 115 20.55 3.99 29.19
CA GLN A 115 19.35 3.29 29.66
C GLN A 115 18.81 2.24 28.65
N TYR A 116 19.09 2.39 27.35
CA TYR A 116 18.65 1.48 26.29
C TYR A 116 19.73 0.48 25.86
N LYS A 117 20.95 0.58 26.40
CA LYS A 117 22.03 -0.40 26.18
C LYS A 117 21.61 -1.85 26.40
N PRO A 118 20.81 -2.21 27.44
CA PRO A 118 20.37 -3.60 27.62
C PRO A 118 19.56 -4.16 26.43
N ILE A 119 18.88 -3.29 25.67
CA ILE A 119 18.11 -3.68 24.48
C ILE A 119 19.06 -4.01 23.32
N ILE A 120 20.09 -3.18 23.11
CA ILE A 120 21.12 -3.46 22.10
C ILE A 120 21.87 -4.76 22.43
N GLN A 121 22.14 -5.00 23.72
CA GLN A 121 22.73 -6.25 24.17
C GLN A 121 21.82 -7.47 23.95
N LYS A 122 20.51 -7.34 24.22
CA LYS A 122 19.52 -8.39 23.91
C LYS A 122 19.59 -8.80 22.43
N TYR A 123 19.75 -7.83 21.54
CA TYR A 123 19.80 -8.05 20.09
C TYR A 123 21.22 -8.09 19.51
N ALA A 124 22.26 -8.37 20.32
CA ALA A 124 23.65 -8.35 19.87
C ALA A 124 23.92 -9.24 18.62
N ARG A 125 23.25 -10.40 18.53
CA ARG A 125 23.34 -11.31 17.38
C ARG A 125 22.93 -10.64 16.06
N PHE A 126 21.99 -9.70 16.09
CA PHE A 126 21.60 -8.93 14.91
C PHE A 126 22.79 -8.11 14.37
N PHE A 127 23.54 -7.45 15.26
CA PHE A 127 24.63 -6.53 14.89
C PHE A 127 25.96 -7.19 14.52
N GLN A 128 26.06 -8.52 14.63
CA GLN A 128 27.20 -9.29 14.14
C GLN A 128 27.37 -9.16 12.62
N ALA A 129 26.26 -9.09 11.86
CA ALA A 129 26.33 -8.96 10.40
C ALA A 129 26.58 -7.50 9.99
N LYS A 130 27.75 -7.24 9.38
CA LYS A 130 28.17 -5.89 8.93
C LYS A 130 27.13 -5.20 8.05
N ASP A 131 26.41 -5.95 7.19
CA ASP A 131 25.33 -5.39 6.36
C ASP A 131 24.12 -4.91 7.17
N ARG A 132 23.64 -5.70 8.14
CA ARG A 132 22.48 -5.33 8.98
C ARG A 132 22.78 -4.09 9.80
N THR A 133 23.97 -4.04 10.40
CA THR A 133 24.44 -2.87 11.13
C THR A 133 24.45 -1.65 10.21
N ARG A 134 25.11 -1.72 9.04
CA ARG A 134 25.12 -0.61 8.08
C ARG A 134 23.71 -0.13 7.71
N ARG A 135 22.76 -1.04 7.53
CA ARG A 135 21.38 -0.69 7.18
C ARG A 135 20.61 -0.07 8.33
N PHE A 136 20.89 -0.47 9.57
CA PHE A 136 20.34 0.18 10.77
C PHE A 136 20.78 1.65 10.85
N TYR A 137 22.06 1.94 10.63
CA TYR A 137 22.57 3.32 10.59
C TYR A 137 21.91 4.18 9.51
N LYS A 138 21.63 3.59 8.33
CA LYS A 138 20.96 4.29 7.23
C LYS A 138 19.51 4.70 7.52
N LEU A 139 18.91 4.20 8.60
CA LEU A 139 17.56 4.62 8.99
C LEU A 139 17.54 6.01 9.65
N GLU A 140 18.72 6.56 10.01
CA GLU A 140 18.90 7.93 10.52
C GLU A 140 17.90 8.28 11.65
N ILE A 141 17.81 7.39 12.65
CA ILE A 141 16.87 7.53 13.76
C ILE A 141 17.38 8.62 14.70
N GLU A 142 16.59 9.66 14.89
CA GLU A 142 16.93 10.78 15.76
C GLU A 142 16.64 10.50 17.24
N ASN A 143 15.57 9.76 17.53
CA ASN A 143 15.11 9.50 18.89
C ASN A 143 15.00 8.00 19.19
N PHE A 144 15.90 7.53 20.06
CA PHE A 144 15.95 6.15 20.48
C PHE A 144 15.13 5.91 21.74
N THR A 145 14.21 4.97 21.62
CA THR A 145 13.38 4.40 22.68
C THR A 145 13.38 2.88 22.48
N ARG A 146 12.83 2.12 23.43
CA ARG A 146 12.67 0.66 23.24
C ARG A 146 11.94 0.34 21.93
N ASP A 147 10.79 0.96 21.71
CA ASP A 147 9.95 0.68 20.55
C ASP A 147 10.61 1.13 19.25
N THR A 148 11.24 2.31 19.21
CA THR A 148 11.89 2.79 17.98
C THR A 148 13.10 1.94 17.60
N ILE A 149 13.87 1.42 18.57
CA ILE A 149 14.94 0.45 18.31
C ILE A 149 14.36 -0.85 17.74
N GLU A 150 13.34 -1.43 18.38
CA GLU A 150 12.73 -2.68 17.94
C GLU A 150 12.09 -2.55 16.54
N ILE A 151 11.40 -1.43 16.26
CA ILE A 151 10.86 -1.07 14.94
C ILE A 151 11.97 -0.94 13.91
N ALA A 152 13.10 -0.33 14.26
CA ALA A 152 14.24 -0.19 13.36
C ALA A 152 14.87 -1.54 13.00
N LEU A 153 15.00 -2.44 13.97
CA LEU A 153 15.47 -3.81 13.71
C LEU A 153 14.54 -4.52 12.71
N MET A 154 13.23 -4.47 12.93
CA MET A 154 12.25 -5.03 11.99
C MET A 154 12.30 -4.34 10.62
N SER A 155 12.47 -3.03 10.58
CA SER A 155 12.61 -2.23 9.35
C SER A 155 13.81 -2.69 8.51
N VAL A 156 14.95 -2.96 9.14
CA VAL A 156 16.12 -3.53 8.46
C VAL A 156 15.84 -4.92 7.92
N LEU A 157 15.16 -5.79 8.68
CA LEU A 157 14.82 -7.14 8.20
C LEU A 157 13.83 -7.08 7.02
N CYS A 158 12.81 -6.22 7.10
CA CYS A 158 11.83 -5.99 6.03
C CYS A 158 12.36 -5.20 4.83
N ARG A 159 13.54 -4.58 4.97
CA ARG A 159 14.13 -3.72 3.94
C ARG A 159 13.35 -2.47 3.60
N THR A 160 12.70 -1.90 4.61
CA THR A 160 12.07 -0.60 4.51
C THR A 160 13.15 0.50 4.47
N LYS A 161 12.79 1.66 3.92
CA LYS A 161 13.68 2.85 3.84
C LYS A 161 13.68 3.67 5.13
N THR A 162 12.62 3.55 5.93
CA THR A 162 12.39 4.34 7.14
C THR A 162 12.01 3.43 8.30
N ALA A 163 12.35 3.86 9.53
CA ALA A 163 11.96 3.17 10.75
C ALA A 163 10.49 3.47 11.12
N SER A 164 9.55 2.81 10.44
CA SER A 164 8.11 2.96 10.68
C SER A 164 7.46 1.58 10.81
N PHE A 165 6.66 1.40 11.87
CA PHE A 165 5.94 0.15 12.07
C PHE A 165 4.90 -0.10 10.97
N GLU A 166 4.24 0.95 10.47
CA GLU A 166 3.31 0.81 9.35
C GLU A 166 4.02 0.33 8.08
N GLU A 167 5.23 0.82 7.81
CA GLU A 167 6.02 0.35 6.67
C GLU A 167 6.50 -1.10 6.84
N VAL A 168 6.78 -1.53 8.08
CA VAL A 168 7.05 -2.94 8.39
C VAL A 168 5.83 -3.80 8.08
N VAL A 169 4.64 -3.43 8.58
CA VAL A 169 3.39 -4.18 8.30
C VAL A 169 3.07 -4.19 6.81
N ARG A 170 3.26 -3.06 6.12
CA ARG A 170 3.10 -2.96 4.67
C ARG A 170 4.02 -3.95 3.94
N ALA A 171 5.31 -3.96 4.26
CA ALA A 171 6.27 -4.88 3.63
C ALA A 171 5.89 -6.35 3.89
N ILE A 172 5.45 -6.68 5.10
CA ILE A 172 5.02 -8.04 5.47
C ILE A 172 3.81 -8.49 4.63
N LEU A 173 2.81 -7.62 4.45
CA LEU A 173 1.59 -7.93 3.69
C LEU A 173 1.81 -7.93 2.17
N THR A 174 2.74 -7.10 1.68
CA THR A 174 2.91 -6.88 0.23
C THR A 174 4.03 -7.69 -0.41
N ASP A 175 5.16 -7.92 0.27
CA ASP A 175 6.31 -8.69 -0.25
C ASP A 175 6.42 -10.11 0.37
N GLY A 176 5.54 -10.43 1.33
CA GLY A 176 5.48 -11.74 1.97
C GLY A 176 4.25 -12.55 1.57
N GLU A 177 4.35 -13.87 1.72
CA GLU A 177 3.21 -14.78 1.66
C GLU A 177 2.46 -14.77 3.01
N ILE A 178 1.15 -15.04 2.99
CA ILE A 178 0.33 -15.03 4.21
C ILE A 178 0.55 -16.28 5.06
N ALA A 179 0.68 -17.46 4.42
CA ALA A 179 0.85 -18.74 5.12
C ALA A 179 2.27 -18.93 5.69
N GLU A 180 3.30 -18.69 4.88
CA GLU A 180 4.71 -18.85 5.27
C GLU A 180 5.49 -17.54 5.06
N ASN A 181 5.19 -16.54 5.90
CA ASN A 181 5.80 -15.23 5.74
C ASN A 181 7.29 -15.23 6.11
N LYS A 182 8.15 -15.03 5.10
CA LYS A 182 9.62 -14.97 5.26
C LYS A 182 10.09 -14.00 6.34
N TYR A 183 9.39 -12.89 6.55
CA TYR A 183 9.78 -11.89 7.55
C TYR A 183 9.44 -12.32 8.97
N LEU A 184 8.30 -12.97 9.19
CA LEU A 184 7.94 -13.48 10.52
C LEU A 184 8.91 -14.59 10.97
N ILE A 185 9.37 -15.43 10.03
CA ILE A 185 10.42 -16.43 10.28
C ILE A 185 11.73 -15.74 10.67
N GLU A 186 12.12 -14.67 9.99
CA GLU A 186 13.30 -13.89 10.37
C GLU A 186 13.12 -13.19 11.72
N PHE A 187 11.92 -12.68 12.05
CA PHE A 187 11.65 -12.08 13.34
C PHE A 187 11.79 -13.08 14.49
N GLU A 188 11.37 -14.32 14.29
CA GLU A 188 11.55 -15.40 15.26
C GLU A 188 13.03 -15.66 15.55
N LYS A 189 13.90 -15.65 14.53
CA LYS A 189 15.36 -15.87 14.68
C LYS A 189 16.05 -14.82 15.56
N PHE A 190 15.46 -13.63 15.70
CA PHE A 190 15.99 -12.51 16.47
C PHE A 190 15.12 -12.15 17.68
N ASP A 191 14.18 -13.00 18.10
CA ASP A 191 13.28 -12.73 19.25
C ASP A 191 12.47 -11.42 19.09
N LEU A 192 12.11 -11.08 17.85
CA LEU A 192 11.31 -9.91 17.48
C LEU A 192 9.84 -10.26 17.23
N LEU A 193 9.49 -11.53 17.04
CA LEU A 193 8.11 -11.92 16.72
C LEU A 193 7.10 -11.55 17.84
N PRO A 194 7.39 -11.78 19.14
CA PRO A 194 6.48 -11.34 20.21
C PRO A 194 6.32 -9.82 20.27
N VAL A 195 7.39 -9.09 19.91
CA VAL A 195 7.39 -7.62 19.87
C VAL A 195 6.54 -7.11 18.71
N PHE A 196 6.63 -7.74 17.55
CA PHE A 196 5.79 -7.43 16.39
C PHE A 196 4.30 -7.52 16.76
N TRP A 197 3.88 -8.61 17.40
CA TRP A 197 2.48 -8.78 17.80
C TRP A 197 2.03 -7.77 18.86
N ARG A 198 2.89 -7.45 19.84
CA ARG A 198 2.65 -6.35 20.80
C ARG A 198 2.41 -5.02 20.06
N LEU A 199 3.24 -4.72 19.06
CA LEU A 199 3.10 -3.49 18.27
C LEU A 199 1.86 -3.51 17.37
N CYS A 200 1.43 -4.67 16.85
CA CYS A 200 0.14 -4.81 16.17
C CYS A 200 -1.03 -4.44 17.10
N GLU A 201 -0.99 -4.85 18.37
CA GLU A 201 -1.97 -4.44 19.37
C GLU A 201 -1.91 -2.92 19.63
N VAL A 202 -0.71 -2.38 19.84
CA VAL A 202 -0.53 -0.95 20.13
C VAL A 202 -0.92 -0.06 18.96
N HIS A 203 -0.58 -0.39 17.72
CA HIS A 203 -0.84 0.47 16.56
C HIS A 203 -2.23 0.26 15.96
N PHE A 204 -2.67 -1.00 15.85
CA PHE A 204 -3.89 -1.36 15.13
C PHE A 204 -5.00 -1.93 16.03
N GLY A 205 -4.73 -2.14 17.32
CA GLY A 205 -5.72 -2.71 18.24
C GLY A 205 -6.01 -4.19 18.01
N TYR A 206 -5.06 -4.92 17.40
CA TYR A 206 -5.17 -6.36 17.16
C TYR A 206 -4.66 -7.16 18.38
N ASN A 207 -5.56 -7.88 19.07
CA ASN A 207 -5.28 -8.53 20.36
C ASN A 207 -5.68 -10.02 20.41
N ASP A 208 -5.48 -10.76 19.32
CA ASP A 208 -5.79 -12.20 19.28
C ASP A 208 -4.86 -13.04 20.18
N VAL A 209 -5.42 -14.02 20.89
CA VAL A 209 -4.70 -14.92 21.81
C VAL A 209 -3.66 -15.80 21.08
N LYS A 210 -3.94 -16.16 19.83
CA LYS A 210 -3.06 -16.92 18.93
C LYS A 210 -2.90 -16.11 17.64
N PRO A 211 -2.05 -15.08 17.66
CA PRO A 211 -1.95 -14.14 16.57
C PRO A 211 -1.41 -14.83 15.31
N SER A 212 -1.99 -14.47 14.16
CA SER A 212 -1.52 -14.93 12.84
C SER A 212 -1.71 -13.83 11.82
N LEU A 213 -0.93 -13.88 10.73
CA LEU A 213 -1.02 -12.87 9.68
C LEU A 213 -2.37 -12.92 8.95
N GLU A 214 -2.92 -14.12 8.75
CA GLU A 214 -4.26 -14.32 8.21
C GLU A 214 -5.32 -13.63 9.07
N LYS A 215 -5.32 -13.87 10.38
CA LYS A 215 -6.28 -13.23 11.30
C LYS A 215 -6.09 -11.72 11.37
N LEU A 216 -4.85 -11.22 11.35
CA LEU A 216 -4.58 -9.79 11.27
C LEU A 216 -5.21 -9.18 10.01
N LEU A 217 -5.06 -9.85 8.86
CA LEU A 217 -5.64 -9.41 7.60
C LEU A 217 -7.17 -9.40 7.65
N LEU A 218 -7.79 -10.47 8.18
CA LEU A 218 -9.23 -10.52 8.42
C LEU A 218 -9.67 -9.36 9.31
N THR A 219 -8.95 -9.09 10.41
CA THR A 219 -9.22 -7.96 11.30
C THR A 219 -9.18 -6.63 10.57
N PHE A 220 -8.18 -6.40 9.72
CA PHE A 220 -8.05 -5.15 8.99
C PHE A 220 -9.24 -4.92 8.06
N PHE A 221 -9.52 -5.89 7.20
CA PHE A 221 -10.60 -5.78 6.21
C PHE A 221 -12.00 -5.76 6.84
N VAL A 222 -12.26 -6.55 7.89
CA VAL A 222 -13.54 -6.52 8.61
C VAL A 222 -13.74 -5.18 9.31
N THR A 223 -12.71 -4.69 10.01
CA THR A 223 -12.78 -3.39 10.71
C THR A 223 -13.00 -2.25 9.73
N TYR A 224 -12.30 -2.26 8.59
CA TYR A 224 -12.50 -1.28 7.53
C TYR A 224 -13.93 -1.35 6.96
N THR A 225 -14.36 -2.55 6.54
CA THR A 225 -15.69 -2.74 5.94
C THR A 225 -16.79 -2.26 6.87
N PHE A 226 -16.75 -2.68 8.15
CA PHE A 226 -17.74 -2.30 9.15
C PHE A 226 -17.88 -0.78 9.34
N ARG A 227 -16.79 -0.03 9.15
CA ARG A 227 -16.79 1.43 9.30
C ARG A 227 -17.36 2.16 8.09
N HIS A 228 -17.41 1.50 6.93
CA HIS A 228 -17.86 2.09 5.67
C HIS A 228 -19.25 1.60 5.22
N ILE A 229 -19.72 0.46 5.73
CA ILE A 229 -21.09 -0.03 5.50
C ILE A 229 -22.04 0.38 6.63
N GLN A 230 -23.34 0.47 6.33
CA GLN A 230 -24.37 0.71 7.35
C GLN A 230 -25.10 -0.58 7.70
N GLY A 231 -25.17 -0.92 8.97
CA GLY A 231 -25.91 -2.10 9.44
C GLY A 231 -25.16 -2.81 10.56
N GLU A 232 -25.79 -3.85 11.10
CA GLU A 232 -25.16 -4.70 12.10
C GLU A 232 -24.12 -5.61 11.44
N LEU A 233 -23.00 -5.84 12.12
CA LEU A 233 -21.98 -6.76 11.64
C LEU A 233 -22.42 -8.20 11.93
N PRO A 234 -22.21 -9.17 11.00
CA PRO A 234 -22.57 -10.55 11.26
C PRO A 234 -21.82 -11.08 12.48
N GLN A 235 -22.46 -11.94 13.27
CA GLN A 235 -21.87 -12.48 14.50
C GLN A 235 -20.51 -13.13 14.26
N ALA A 236 -20.34 -13.82 13.12
CA ALA A 236 -19.08 -14.45 12.72
C ALA A 236 -17.91 -13.46 12.52
N TRP A 237 -18.20 -12.19 12.24
CA TRP A 237 -17.19 -11.16 11.98
C TRP A 237 -16.88 -10.30 13.20
N GLN A 238 -17.71 -10.34 14.26
CA GLN A 238 -17.54 -9.52 15.46
C GLN A 238 -16.17 -9.73 16.14
N GLY A 239 -15.66 -10.97 16.12
CA GLY A 239 -14.34 -11.29 16.68
C GLY A 239 -13.16 -10.66 15.94
N PHE A 240 -13.38 -10.13 14.73
CA PHE A 240 -12.35 -9.49 13.92
C PHE A 240 -12.40 -7.96 13.97
N VAL A 241 -13.24 -7.35 14.81
CA VAL A 241 -13.31 -5.89 14.92
C VAL A 241 -12.27 -5.39 15.92
N ALA A 242 -11.29 -4.63 15.43
CA ALA A 242 -10.31 -3.97 16.28
C ALA A 242 -10.82 -2.64 16.84
N TYR A 243 -10.39 -2.31 18.06
CA TYR A 243 -10.81 -1.08 18.75
C TYR A 243 -10.13 0.19 18.21
N LYS A 244 -8.97 0.07 17.52
CA LYS A 244 -8.27 1.19 16.85
C LYS A 244 -8.58 1.26 15.36
N SER A 245 -9.85 1.41 15.02
CA SER A 245 -10.29 1.44 13.62
C SER A 245 -9.65 2.56 12.78
N GLY A 246 -9.36 3.72 13.38
CA GLY A 246 -8.77 4.86 12.65
C GLY A 246 -7.42 4.54 12.00
N SER A 247 -6.53 3.86 12.73
CA SER A 247 -5.22 3.46 12.20
C SER A 247 -5.36 2.44 11.07
N ILE A 248 -6.28 1.48 11.21
CA ILE A 248 -6.53 0.46 10.18
C ILE A 248 -7.09 1.11 8.91
N ILE A 249 -8.04 2.04 9.05
CA ILE A 249 -8.62 2.77 7.92
C ILE A 249 -7.53 3.53 7.18
N ALA A 250 -6.73 4.33 7.89
CA ALA A 250 -5.65 5.10 7.28
C ALA A 250 -4.62 4.20 6.58
N PHE A 251 -4.28 3.06 7.19
CA PHE A 251 -3.35 2.09 6.60
C PHE A 251 -3.88 1.47 5.30
N LEU A 252 -5.12 0.97 5.30
CA LEU A 252 -5.72 0.36 4.11
C LEU A 252 -6.01 1.40 3.03
N ASP A 253 -6.47 2.60 3.38
CA ASP A 253 -6.65 3.69 2.41
C ASP A 253 -5.32 4.04 1.74
N ASN A 254 -4.23 4.10 2.50
CA ASN A 254 -2.90 4.36 1.95
C ASN A 254 -2.44 3.21 1.04
N LEU A 255 -2.73 1.96 1.40
CA LEU A 255 -2.38 0.79 0.58
C LEU A 255 -3.17 0.75 -0.73
N MET A 256 -4.48 0.99 -0.64
CA MET A 256 -5.44 0.98 -1.73
C MET A 256 -5.17 2.10 -2.76
N ASN A 257 -4.86 3.30 -2.29
CA ASN A 257 -4.65 4.47 -3.16
C ASN A 257 -3.22 4.61 -3.70
N ASN A 258 -2.29 3.74 -3.29
CA ASN A 258 -0.90 3.79 -3.77
C ASN A 258 -0.72 2.93 -5.02
N LEU A 259 -0.29 3.54 -6.12
CA LEU A 259 -0.07 2.85 -7.41
C LEU A 259 0.86 1.64 -7.34
N GLN A 260 1.83 1.62 -6.41
CA GLN A 260 2.75 0.50 -6.24
C GLN A 260 2.10 -0.71 -5.55
N TYR A 261 1.11 -0.48 -4.68
CA TYR A 261 0.55 -1.50 -3.80
C TYR A 261 -0.91 -1.86 -4.13
N ARG A 262 -1.53 -1.11 -5.05
CA ARG A 262 -2.93 -1.26 -5.45
C ARG A 262 -3.28 -2.69 -5.87
N ASP A 263 -2.49 -3.30 -6.74
CA ASP A 263 -2.76 -4.65 -7.25
C ASP A 263 -2.63 -5.67 -6.12
N ARG A 264 -1.66 -5.49 -5.22
CA ARG A 264 -1.49 -6.34 -4.05
C ARG A 264 -2.62 -6.17 -3.04
N TYR A 265 -3.17 -4.97 -2.88
CA TYR A 265 -4.39 -4.76 -2.09
C TYR A 265 -5.56 -5.57 -2.67
N ASN A 266 -5.74 -5.57 -4.00
CA ASN A 266 -6.81 -6.33 -4.66
C ASN A 266 -6.69 -7.83 -4.39
N GLU A 267 -5.47 -8.39 -4.48
CA GLU A 267 -5.21 -9.80 -4.18
C GLU A 267 -5.53 -10.15 -2.72
N LEU A 268 -5.15 -9.27 -1.78
CA LEU A 268 -5.45 -9.45 -0.36
C LEU A 268 -6.96 -9.37 -0.10
N ALA A 269 -7.64 -8.40 -0.72
CA ALA A 269 -9.09 -8.23 -0.63
C ALA A 269 -9.83 -9.46 -1.15
N ASP A 270 -9.42 -10.01 -2.31
CA ASP A 270 -10.00 -11.24 -2.89
C ASP A 270 -9.77 -12.46 -1.99
N THR A 271 -8.56 -12.60 -1.42
CA THR A 271 -8.24 -13.67 -0.47
C THR A 271 -9.17 -13.61 0.75
N VAL A 272 -9.32 -12.43 1.36
CA VAL A 272 -10.23 -12.23 2.50
C VAL A 272 -11.68 -12.45 2.09
N ALA A 273 -12.08 -11.99 0.90
CA ALA A 273 -13.44 -12.13 0.38
C ALA A 273 -13.85 -13.61 0.28
N LYS A 274 -12.95 -14.46 -0.20
CA LYS A 274 -13.12 -15.91 -0.26
C LYS A 274 -13.18 -16.54 1.12
N THR A 275 -12.24 -16.22 2.02
CA THR A 275 -12.19 -16.79 3.37
C THR A 275 -13.44 -16.47 4.19
N LEU A 276 -13.98 -15.25 4.08
CA LEU A 276 -15.16 -14.82 4.82
C LEU A 276 -16.48 -15.06 4.09
N ASN A 277 -16.44 -15.61 2.87
CA ASN A 277 -17.61 -15.72 1.99
C ASN A 277 -18.39 -14.41 1.88
N VAL A 278 -17.66 -13.31 1.60
CA VAL A 278 -18.19 -11.94 1.61
C VAL A 278 -19.39 -11.76 0.69
N SER A 279 -19.43 -12.46 -0.45
CA SER A 279 -20.57 -12.43 -1.37
C SER A 279 -21.87 -12.89 -0.73
N ALA A 280 -21.86 -14.02 -0.01
CA ALA A 280 -23.05 -14.52 0.68
C ALA A 280 -23.46 -13.59 1.83
N VAL A 281 -22.50 -13.01 2.54
CA VAL A 281 -22.76 -12.12 3.67
C VAL A 281 -23.32 -10.78 3.20
N LEU A 282 -22.58 -10.05 2.36
CA LEU A 282 -22.97 -8.73 1.90
C LEU A 282 -24.20 -8.75 0.99
N GLY A 283 -24.48 -9.88 0.32
CA GLY A 283 -25.71 -10.05 -0.47
C GLY A 283 -26.99 -10.02 0.37
N THR A 284 -26.91 -10.16 1.69
CA THR A 284 -28.07 -10.00 2.60
C THR A 284 -28.35 -8.55 3.00
N TYR A 285 -27.41 -7.63 2.72
CA TYR A 285 -27.55 -6.22 3.08
C TYR A 285 -28.37 -5.47 2.03
N PRO A 286 -29.14 -4.45 2.45
CA PRO A 286 -29.77 -3.54 1.50
C PRO A 286 -28.70 -2.79 0.70
N PRO A 287 -28.84 -2.59 -0.63
CA PRO A 287 -27.83 -1.92 -1.45
C PRO A 287 -27.43 -0.51 -0.95
N GLU A 288 -28.35 0.20 -0.29
CA GLU A 288 -28.10 1.50 0.33
C GLU A 288 -27.00 1.44 1.40
N ALA A 289 -26.92 0.33 2.13
CA ALA A 289 -25.90 0.10 3.15
C ALA A 289 -24.49 0.00 2.57
N LEU A 290 -24.38 -0.52 1.35
CA LEU A 290 -23.12 -0.86 0.70
C LEU A 290 -22.52 0.30 -0.11
N LEU A 291 -23.32 1.34 -0.38
CA LEU A 291 -22.97 2.44 -1.29
C LEU A 291 -21.62 3.12 -1.02
N ASN A 292 -21.18 3.18 0.24
CA ASN A 292 -19.93 3.81 0.66
C ASN A 292 -18.77 2.82 0.90
N GLY A 293 -19.03 1.52 0.78
CA GLY A 293 -18.02 0.48 0.99
C GLY A 293 -17.14 0.28 -0.24
N ASP A 294 -15.84 0.14 -0.03
CA ASP A 294 -14.84 -0.01 -1.10
C ASP A 294 -13.76 -1.06 -0.75
N SER A 295 -14.09 -1.93 0.21
CA SER A 295 -13.18 -2.96 0.70
C SER A 295 -13.04 -4.16 -0.24
N PHE A 296 -14.08 -4.46 -1.01
CA PHE A 296 -14.16 -5.66 -1.85
C PHE A 296 -14.86 -5.36 -3.19
N THR A 297 -14.39 -6.01 -4.26
CA THR A 297 -15.00 -5.99 -5.60
C THR A 297 -16.47 -6.40 -5.60
N VAL A 298 -16.82 -7.36 -4.74
CA VAL A 298 -18.18 -7.87 -4.52
C VAL A 298 -19.20 -6.76 -4.27
N ILE A 299 -18.80 -5.65 -3.65
CA ILE A 299 -19.70 -4.52 -3.40
C ILE A 299 -20.18 -3.91 -4.73
N ASP A 300 -19.27 -3.71 -5.69
CA ASP A 300 -19.63 -3.19 -7.01
C ASP A 300 -20.49 -4.19 -7.79
N GLU A 301 -20.22 -5.50 -7.67
CA GLU A 301 -21.06 -6.54 -8.30
C GLU A 301 -22.52 -6.49 -7.80
N LEU A 302 -22.72 -6.28 -6.49
CA LEU A 302 -24.05 -6.16 -5.88
C LEU A 302 -24.76 -4.87 -6.29
N ILE A 303 -24.04 -3.74 -6.32
CA ILE A 303 -24.61 -2.46 -6.77
C ILE A 303 -24.98 -2.53 -8.26
N ILE A 304 -24.12 -3.09 -9.12
CA ILE A 304 -24.42 -3.34 -10.53
C ILE A 304 -25.65 -4.24 -10.69
N GLY A 305 -25.75 -5.30 -9.87
CA GLY A 305 -26.93 -6.18 -9.85
C GLY A 305 -28.23 -5.42 -9.52
N TRP A 306 -28.20 -4.57 -8.50
CA TRP A 306 -29.35 -3.72 -8.16
C TRP A 306 -29.72 -2.75 -9.29
N ILE A 307 -28.73 -2.09 -9.92
CA ILE A 307 -28.99 -1.19 -11.06
C ILE A 307 -29.65 -1.97 -12.19
N MET A 308 -29.10 -3.13 -12.55
CA MET A 308 -29.69 -3.99 -13.59
C MET A 308 -31.14 -4.35 -13.30
N GLU A 309 -31.46 -4.77 -12.07
CA GLU A 309 -32.83 -5.11 -11.68
C GLU A 309 -33.80 -3.94 -11.88
N ARG A 310 -33.40 -2.72 -11.49
CA ARG A 310 -34.19 -1.50 -11.68
C ARG A 310 -34.37 -1.14 -13.15
N LEU A 311 -33.31 -1.24 -13.95
CA LEU A 311 -33.38 -0.95 -15.37
C LEU A 311 -34.27 -1.96 -16.12
N LEU A 312 -34.13 -3.26 -15.83
CA LEU A 312 -34.92 -4.33 -16.46
C LEU A 312 -36.41 -4.24 -16.09
N SER A 313 -36.72 -3.83 -14.86
CA SER A 313 -38.10 -3.57 -14.42
C SER A 313 -38.65 -2.21 -14.88
N GLN A 314 -37.85 -1.41 -15.58
CA GLN A 314 -38.15 -0.04 -16.00
C GLN A 314 -38.49 0.91 -14.83
N ASP A 315 -38.02 0.59 -13.62
CA ASP A 315 -38.19 1.42 -12.43
C ASP A 315 -37.14 2.55 -12.39
N MET A 316 -37.45 3.64 -13.10
CA MET A 316 -36.59 4.83 -13.17
C MET A 316 -36.62 5.69 -11.89
N GLY A 317 -37.53 5.39 -10.95
CA GLY A 317 -37.69 6.09 -9.68
C GLY A 317 -36.81 5.51 -8.56
N GLY A 318 -36.18 4.35 -8.78
CA GLY A 318 -35.26 3.73 -7.85
C GLY A 318 -34.10 4.66 -7.47
N LYS A 319 -33.87 4.81 -6.16
CA LYS A 319 -32.81 5.64 -5.60
C LYS A 319 -32.07 4.90 -4.49
N LEU A 320 -30.78 5.15 -4.36
CA LEU A 320 -29.99 4.74 -3.21
C LEU A 320 -29.58 5.98 -2.41
N LYS A 321 -30.10 6.14 -1.19
CA LYS A 321 -29.83 7.32 -0.32
C LYS A 321 -30.01 8.64 -1.09
N ASP A 322 -31.15 8.77 -1.75
CA ASP A 322 -31.55 9.90 -2.59
C ASP A 322 -30.80 10.07 -3.93
N MET A 323 -29.77 9.25 -4.19
CA MET A 323 -29.04 9.26 -5.46
C MET A 323 -29.78 8.47 -6.54
N THR A 324 -29.94 9.08 -7.70
CA THR A 324 -30.44 8.43 -8.92
C THR A 324 -29.44 7.41 -9.45
N ILE A 325 -29.89 6.51 -10.34
CA ILE A 325 -29.03 5.50 -10.97
C ILE A 325 -27.77 6.12 -11.63
N PRO A 326 -27.86 7.20 -12.45
CA PRO A 326 -26.67 7.87 -12.99
C PRO A 326 -25.71 8.38 -11.91
N GLU A 327 -26.23 9.00 -10.85
CA GLU A 327 -25.39 9.51 -9.75
C GLU A 327 -24.69 8.37 -9.00
N VAL A 328 -25.35 7.22 -8.83
CA VAL A 328 -24.75 6.00 -8.28
C VAL A 328 -23.62 5.50 -9.19
N CYS A 329 -23.86 5.39 -10.50
CA CYS A 329 -22.82 5.00 -11.48
C CYS A 329 -21.60 5.93 -11.42
N GLN A 330 -21.83 7.25 -11.41
CA GLN A 330 -20.76 8.25 -11.37
C GLN A 330 -19.97 8.24 -10.05
N LYS A 331 -20.63 7.93 -8.93
CA LYS A 331 -19.97 7.79 -7.63
C LYS A 331 -19.12 6.52 -7.59
N ARG A 332 -19.71 5.37 -7.91
CA ARG A 332 -19.05 4.07 -7.82
C ARG A 332 -17.89 3.95 -8.81
N SER A 333 -18.03 4.44 -10.03
CA SER A 333 -16.94 4.43 -11.03
C SER A 333 -15.68 5.19 -10.61
N LYS A 334 -15.77 6.10 -9.63
CA LYS A 334 -14.64 6.86 -9.07
C LYS A 334 -14.03 6.22 -7.83
N MET A 335 -14.65 5.17 -7.29
CA MET A 335 -14.13 4.41 -6.16
C MET A 335 -12.99 3.48 -6.63
N HIS A 336 -12.30 2.85 -5.68
CA HIS A 336 -11.10 2.07 -5.96
C HIS A 336 -11.37 0.92 -6.93
N PHE A 337 -12.42 0.12 -6.71
CA PHE A 337 -12.79 -0.93 -7.67
C PHE A 337 -13.59 -0.40 -8.87
N GLY A 338 -14.03 0.85 -8.84
CA GLY A 338 -14.78 1.50 -9.92
C GLY A 338 -14.04 1.53 -11.26
N LYS A 339 -12.70 1.50 -11.26
CA LYS A 339 -11.89 1.42 -12.48
C LYS A 339 -12.05 0.06 -13.20
N GLU A 340 -12.20 -1.02 -12.45
CA GLU A 340 -12.41 -2.36 -13.00
C GLU A 340 -13.79 -2.47 -13.65
N TYR A 341 -14.79 -1.83 -13.04
CA TYR A 341 -16.19 -1.78 -13.51
C TYR A 341 -16.55 -0.53 -14.32
N TRP A 342 -15.54 0.17 -14.85
CA TRP A 342 -15.76 1.46 -15.51
C TRP A 342 -16.73 1.34 -16.68
N SER A 343 -16.49 0.35 -17.56
CA SER A 343 -17.32 0.11 -18.74
C SER A 343 -18.74 -0.27 -18.35
N GLU A 344 -18.92 -1.10 -17.34
CA GLU A 344 -20.24 -1.48 -16.80
C GLU A 344 -21.01 -0.27 -16.30
N TYR A 345 -20.40 0.58 -15.46
CA TYR A 345 -21.07 1.76 -14.94
C TYR A 345 -21.42 2.77 -16.03
N GLN A 346 -20.53 2.99 -17.00
CA GLN A 346 -20.80 3.86 -18.14
C GLN A 346 -21.94 3.31 -19.01
N MET A 347 -21.95 2.00 -19.27
CA MET A 347 -23.01 1.34 -20.02
C MET A 347 -24.36 1.47 -19.28
N LEU A 348 -24.41 1.20 -17.97
CA LEU A 348 -25.63 1.26 -17.16
C LEU A 348 -26.19 2.69 -17.07
N GLU A 349 -25.32 3.69 -16.92
CA GLU A 349 -25.74 5.10 -16.95
C GLU A 349 -26.40 5.46 -18.30
N ASN A 350 -25.82 5.04 -19.41
CA ASN A 350 -26.39 5.29 -20.73
C ASN A 350 -27.68 4.50 -20.98
N ALA A 351 -27.76 3.25 -20.49
CA ALA A 351 -28.99 2.46 -20.53
C ALA A 351 -30.15 3.17 -19.81
N TYR A 352 -29.88 3.78 -18.65
CA TYR A 352 -30.88 4.56 -17.91
C TYR A 352 -31.51 5.66 -18.77
N TYR A 353 -30.70 6.48 -19.44
CA TYR A 353 -31.20 7.55 -20.29
C TYR A 353 -32.00 7.03 -21.48
N VAL A 354 -31.61 5.91 -22.11
CA VAL A 354 -32.41 5.32 -23.19
C VAL A 354 -33.74 4.79 -22.67
N ILE A 355 -33.75 4.11 -21.53
CA ILE A 355 -34.97 3.50 -20.97
C ILE A 355 -36.00 4.55 -20.54
N GLN A 356 -35.58 5.77 -20.16
CA GLN A 356 -36.50 6.89 -19.96
C GLN A 356 -37.36 7.19 -21.21
N GLY A 357 -36.89 6.83 -22.41
CA GLY A 357 -37.63 6.92 -23.67
C GLY A 357 -38.80 5.94 -23.79
N ALA A 358 -39.02 5.03 -22.84
CA ALA A 358 -40.17 4.11 -22.85
C ALA A 358 -41.52 4.86 -22.86
N ASN A 359 -41.58 6.01 -22.19
CA ASN A 359 -42.74 6.89 -22.13
C ASN A 359 -42.58 8.13 -23.03
N TYR A 360 -41.71 8.05 -24.04
CA TYR A 360 -41.45 9.16 -24.95
C TYR A 360 -42.73 9.62 -25.66
N SER A 361 -42.89 10.94 -25.73
CA SER A 361 -43.94 11.60 -26.50
C SER A 361 -43.33 12.69 -27.36
N CYS A 362 -43.66 12.65 -28.65
CA CYS A 362 -43.22 13.62 -29.63
C CYS A 362 -44.32 14.69 -29.82
N PRO A 363 -43.98 15.99 -29.76
CA PRO A 363 -44.95 17.06 -29.89
C PRO A 363 -45.46 17.17 -31.33
N ASP A 364 -46.58 17.84 -31.53
CA ASP A 364 -47.09 18.16 -32.86
C ASP A 364 -46.47 19.45 -33.39
N GLY A 365 -46.34 19.51 -34.72
CA GLY A 365 -45.76 20.67 -35.42
C GLY A 365 -44.24 20.61 -35.54
N PHE A 366 -43.73 20.81 -36.76
CA PHE A 366 -42.33 20.57 -37.07
C PHE A 366 -41.36 21.45 -36.26
N LYS A 367 -41.72 22.71 -35.99
CA LYS A 367 -40.90 23.62 -35.18
C LYS A 367 -40.76 23.16 -33.73
N GLU A 368 -41.84 22.67 -33.12
CA GLU A 368 -41.79 22.18 -31.73
C GLU A 368 -41.05 20.85 -31.64
N ILE A 369 -41.20 19.98 -32.64
CA ILE A 369 -40.39 18.74 -32.76
C ILE A 369 -38.89 19.07 -32.78
N ILE A 370 -38.47 20.00 -33.64
CA ILE A 370 -37.07 20.44 -33.70
C ILE A 370 -36.64 21.00 -32.35
N LYS A 371 -37.44 21.89 -31.76
CA LYS A 371 -37.12 22.53 -30.48
C LYS A 371 -36.96 21.51 -29.35
N GLN A 372 -37.83 20.50 -29.27
CA GLN A 372 -37.72 19.43 -28.28
C GLN A 372 -36.47 18.58 -28.53
N TYR A 373 -36.18 18.23 -29.78
CA TYR A 373 -34.98 17.47 -30.12
C TYR A 373 -33.70 18.21 -29.75
N LEU A 374 -33.62 19.51 -30.07
CA LEU A 374 -32.50 20.37 -29.70
C LEU A 374 -32.40 20.56 -28.18
N ALA A 375 -33.49 20.44 -27.43
CA ALA A 375 -33.47 20.65 -25.98
C ALA A 375 -33.14 19.37 -25.20
N ALA A 376 -33.73 18.23 -25.58
CA ALA A 376 -33.74 17.01 -24.77
C ALA A 376 -33.59 15.72 -25.58
N ASP A 377 -34.27 15.54 -26.71
CA ASP A 377 -34.37 14.19 -27.30
C ASP A 377 -33.04 13.67 -27.89
N TYR A 378 -32.12 14.57 -28.28
CA TYR A 378 -30.77 14.19 -28.71
C TYR A 378 -30.01 13.36 -27.64
N ILE A 379 -30.41 13.44 -26.36
CA ILE A 379 -29.83 12.64 -25.27
C ILE A 379 -30.11 11.15 -25.51
N PHE A 380 -31.26 10.77 -26.05
CA PHE A 380 -31.58 9.37 -26.34
C PHE A 380 -30.64 8.79 -27.40
N ASP A 381 -30.39 9.53 -28.48
CA ASP A 381 -29.44 9.14 -29.53
C ASP A 381 -28.00 9.08 -28.99
N THR A 382 -27.62 10.07 -28.17
CA THR A 382 -26.30 10.13 -27.52
C THR A 382 -26.09 8.91 -26.62
N ALA A 383 -27.06 8.65 -25.75
CA ALA A 383 -27.01 7.58 -24.78
C ALA A 383 -27.03 6.21 -25.46
N TYR A 384 -27.85 6.01 -26.49
CA TYR A 384 -27.85 4.77 -27.27
C TYR A 384 -26.48 4.49 -27.90
N ARG A 385 -25.84 5.51 -28.49
CA ARG A 385 -24.50 5.38 -29.08
C ARG A 385 -23.45 5.03 -28.02
N TYR A 386 -23.46 5.71 -26.88
CA TYR A 386 -22.51 5.41 -25.80
C TYR A 386 -22.79 4.07 -25.11
N PHE A 387 -24.07 3.66 -25.01
CA PHE A 387 -24.44 2.35 -24.50
C PHE A 387 -23.76 1.25 -25.29
N TYR A 388 -23.90 1.25 -26.63
CA TYR A 388 -23.24 0.25 -27.48
C TYR A 388 -21.71 0.38 -27.46
N TYR A 389 -21.17 1.60 -27.46
CA TYR A 389 -19.73 1.82 -27.33
C TYR A 389 -19.16 1.15 -26.08
N TRP A 390 -19.83 1.28 -24.92
CA TRP A 390 -19.36 0.67 -23.68
C TRP A 390 -19.71 -0.81 -23.58
N PHE A 391 -20.87 -1.23 -24.12
CA PHE A 391 -21.27 -2.64 -24.19
C PHE A 391 -20.23 -3.45 -24.96
N ASP A 392 -19.78 -2.98 -26.13
CA ASP A 392 -18.78 -3.66 -26.97
C ASP A 392 -17.38 -3.78 -26.32
N GLN A 393 -17.11 -3.00 -25.26
CA GLN A 393 -15.86 -3.05 -24.51
C GLN A 393 -15.90 -4.07 -23.35
N LEU A 394 -17.05 -4.71 -23.09
CA LEU A 394 -17.22 -5.67 -22.00
C LEU A 394 -16.59 -7.02 -22.35
N THR A 395 -15.28 -7.21 -22.11
CA THR A 395 -14.55 -8.42 -22.53
C THR A 395 -15.05 -9.74 -21.94
N SER A 396 -15.65 -9.73 -20.75
CA SER A 396 -15.91 -10.94 -19.94
C SER A 396 -17.37 -11.12 -19.50
N SER A 397 -18.17 -10.04 -19.59
CA SER A 397 -19.47 -9.92 -18.91
C SER A 397 -20.64 -9.77 -19.87
N HIS A 398 -20.42 -9.86 -21.19
CA HIS A 398 -21.43 -9.61 -22.22
C HIS A 398 -22.75 -10.36 -21.97
N LEU A 399 -22.68 -11.64 -21.61
CA LEU A 399 -23.85 -12.49 -21.39
C LEU A 399 -24.75 -12.00 -20.24
N LYS A 400 -24.18 -11.36 -19.22
CA LYS A 400 -24.94 -10.83 -18.07
C LYS A 400 -25.88 -9.69 -18.48
N PHE A 401 -25.55 -8.96 -19.55
CA PHE A 401 -26.24 -7.75 -19.96
C PHE A 401 -27.07 -7.89 -21.24
N GLU A 402 -27.21 -9.10 -21.80
CA GLU A 402 -27.98 -9.32 -23.03
C GLU A 402 -29.45 -8.91 -22.89
N GLN A 403 -30.09 -9.26 -21.78
CA GLN A 403 -31.48 -8.84 -21.52
C GLN A 403 -31.63 -7.32 -21.45
N LEU A 404 -30.62 -6.64 -20.90
CA LEU A 404 -30.62 -5.17 -20.83
C LEU A 404 -30.44 -4.58 -22.23
N ARG A 405 -29.52 -5.13 -23.04
CA ARG A 405 -29.33 -4.74 -24.44
C ARG A 405 -30.63 -4.88 -25.22
N ASP A 406 -31.31 -6.02 -25.11
CA ASP A 406 -32.56 -6.27 -25.83
C ASP A 406 -33.67 -5.29 -25.41
N LEU A 407 -33.74 -4.94 -24.12
CA LEU A 407 -34.64 -3.91 -23.61
C LEU A 407 -34.31 -2.51 -24.18
N VAL A 408 -33.03 -2.13 -24.14
CA VAL A 408 -32.53 -0.85 -24.66
C VAL A 408 -32.85 -0.73 -26.15
N GLU A 409 -32.55 -1.76 -26.93
CA GLU A 409 -32.83 -1.83 -28.37
C GLU A 409 -34.34 -1.72 -28.65
N ASN A 410 -35.17 -2.47 -27.92
CA ASN A 410 -36.61 -2.42 -28.09
C ASN A 410 -37.19 -1.04 -27.76
N ILE A 411 -36.76 -0.39 -26.68
CA ILE A 411 -37.23 0.96 -26.33
C ILE A 411 -36.78 1.97 -27.37
N TYR A 412 -35.49 1.95 -27.73
CA TYR A 412 -34.93 2.88 -28.69
C TYR A 412 -35.63 2.76 -30.05
N SER A 413 -35.70 1.55 -30.62
CA SER A 413 -36.25 1.32 -31.96
C SER A 413 -37.78 1.44 -32.00
N ASN A 414 -38.49 0.81 -31.05
CA ASN A 414 -39.95 0.69 -31.13
C ASN A 414 -40.72 1.78 -30.38
N LYS A 415 -40.15 2.45 -29.37
CA LYS A 415 -40.83 3.50 -28.60
C LYS A 415 -40.38 4.90 -28.98
N TYR A 416 -39.08 5.11 -29.09
CA TYR A 416 -38.52 6.43 -29.41
C TYR A 416 -38.45 6.66 -30.93
N LEU A 417 -37.68 5.85 -31.65
CA LEU A 417 -37.35 6.06 -33.06
C LEU A 417 -38.59 5.97 -33.96
N SER A 418 -39.46 5.00 -33.73
CA SER A 418 -40.72 4.82 -34.49
C SER A 418 -41.62 6.06 -34.43
N GLN A 419 -41.74 6.69 -33.26
CA GLN A 419 -42.58 7.88 -33.05
C GLN A 419 -41.94 9.12 -33.66
N ILE A 420 -40.66 9.36 -33.37
CA ILE A 420 -39.95 10.56 -33.83
C ILE A 420 -39.82 10.54 -35.36
N ILE A 421 -39.43 9.43 -35.99
CA ILE A 421 -39.30 9.33 -37.45
C ILE A 421 -40.62 9.64 -38.15
N SER A 422 -41.73 9.07 -37.67
CA SER A 422 -43.05 9.30 -38.26
C SER A 422 -43.43 10.79 -38.23
N LYS A 423 -43.24 11.44 -37.07
CA LYS A 423 -43.53 12.87 -36.89
C LYS A 423 -42.59 13.77 -37.69
N TRP A 424 -41.30 13.44 -37.76
CA TRP A 424 -40.33 14.15 -38.59
C TRP A 424 -40.63 14.04 -40.08
N ASN A 425 -41.03 12.85 -40.56
CA ASN A 425 -41.41 12.65 -41.96
C ASN A 425 -42.65 13.47 -42.34
N MET A 426 -43.65 13.57 -41.46
CA MET A 426 -44.79 14.46 -41.69
C MET A 426 -44.38 15.94 -41.63
N GLY A 427 -43.54 16.31 -40.66
CA GLY A 427 -43.09 17.68 -40.47
C GLY A 427 -42.22 18.22 -41.60
N ILE A 428 -41.32 17.41 -42.17
CA ILE A 428 -40.42 17.84 -43.24
C ILE A 428 -41.14 18.07 -44.58
N LEU A 429 -42.29 17.41 -44.77
CA LEU A 429 -43.14 17.59 -45.95
C LEU A 429 -44.06 18.83 -45.82
N SER A 430 -44.14 19.44 -44.63
CA SER A 430 -44.93 20.65 -44.42
C SER A 430 -44.28 21.89 -45.05
N GLU A 431 -45.08 22.86 -45.46
CA GLU A 431 -44.60 24.14 -45.99
C GLU A 431 -43.72 24.90 -44.98
N GLU A 432 -43.93 24.66 -43.69
CA GLU A 432 -43.20 25.30 -42.59
C GLU A 432 -41.74 24.82 -42.48
N ALA A 433 -41.41 23.65 -43.04
CA ALA A 433 -40.09 23.03 -42.93
C ALA A 433 -38.95 23.92 -43.43
N ILE A 434 -39.18 24.66 -44.52
CA ILE A 434 -38.20 25.56 -45.13
C ILE A 434 -37.82 26.72 -44.19
N THR A 435 -38.73 27.09 -43.27
CA THR A 435 -38.52 28.18 -42.31
C THR A 435 -38.09 27.70 -40.92
N ALA A 436 -38.29 26.42 -40.61
CA ALA A 436 -38.06 25.86 -39.29
C ALA A 436 -36.58 25.62 -38.97
N LEU A 437 -35.75 25.30 -39.97
CA LEU A 437 -34.31 25.06 -39.81
C LEU A 437 -33.46 26.03 -40.63
N PRO A 438 -32.26 26.42 -40.13
CA PRO A 438 -31.26 27.09 -40.94
C PRO A 438 -30.87 26.22 -42.14
N LEU A 439 -31.19 26.70 -43.34
CA LEU A 439 -30.85 25.97 -44.56
C LEU A 439 -29.34 25.97 -44.78
N GLN A 440 -28.76 24.79 -45.04
CA GLN A 440 -27.32 24.63 -45.28
C GLN A 440 -26.80 25.53 -46.42
N ARG A 441 -27.61 25.78 -47.47
CA ARG A 441 -27.27 26.73 -48.56
C ARG A 441 -27.06 28.18 -48.10
N LYS A 442 -27.57 28.55 -46.92
CA LYS A 442 -27.36 29.86 -46.29
C LYS A 442 -26.18 29.87 -45.31
N PHE A 443 -25.47 28.75 -45.14
CA PHE A 443 -24.37 28.62 -44.17
C PHE A 443 -23.26 29.65 -44.44
N TYR A 444 -22.75 29.72 -45.68
CA TYR A 444 -21.67 30.64 -46.04
C TYR A 444 -22.04 32.10 -45.79
N SER A 445 -23.20 32.53 -46.29
CA SER A 445 -23.65 33.92 -46.15
C SER A 445 -23.91 34.30 -44.69
N LYS A 446 -24.44 33.37 -43.88
CA LYS A 446 -24.78 33.61 -42.48
C LYS A 446 -23.57 33.56 -41.54
N TYR A 447 -22.66 32.60 -41.73
CA TYR A 447 -21.60 32.29 -40.76
C TYR A 447 -20.20 32.61 -41.27
N ILE A 448 -19.91 32.62 -42.57
CA ILE A 448 -18.53 32.73 -43.09
C ILE A 448 -18.24 34.08 -43.75
N SER A 449 -19.22 34.66 -44.45
CA SER A 449 -19.04 35.85 -45.31
C SER A 449 -18.43 37.08 -44.64
N ARG A 450 -18.47 37.17 -43.31
CA ARG A 450 -17.96 38.31 -42.53
C ARG A 450 -16.51 38.14 -42.07
N TYR A 451 -15.94 36.94 -42.18
CA TYR A 451 -14.56 36.67 -41.77
C TYR A 451 -13.60 37.07 -42.89
N LYS A 452 -12.55 37.81 -42.54
CA LYS A 452 -11.51 38.28 -43.47
C LYS A 452 -10.30 37.35 -43.55
N ASP A 453 -10.12 36.50 -42.53
CA ASP A 453 -9.04 35.52 -42.44
C ASP A 453 -9.42 34.20 -43.12
N ARG A 454 -8.42 33.31 -43.30
CA ARG A 454 -8.66 31.96 -43.85
C ARG A 454 -9.38 31.11 -42.82
N VAL A 455 -10.65 30.78 -43.08
CA VAL A 455 -11.47 29.87 -42.27
C VAL A 455 -11.50 28.49 -42.92
N VAL A 456 -11.15 27.45 -42.16
CA VAL A 456 -11.34 26.05 -42.57
C VAL A 456 -12.69 25.58 -42.03
N VAL A 457 -13.55 25.09 -42.92
CA VAL A 457 -14.87 24.53 -42.55
C VAL A 457 -14.83 23.03 -42.79
N ILE A 458 -15.15 22.26 -41.76
CA ILE A 458 -15.33 20.80 -41.85
C ILE A 458 -16.84 20.53 -41.88
N ILE A 459 -17.32 19.95 -42.97
CA ILE A 459 -18.70 19.45 -43.09
C ILE A 459 -18.59 17.93 -43.17
N SER A 460 -19.29 17.24 -42.28
CA SER A 460 -19.32 15.79 -42.24
C SER A 460 -20.76 15.34 -42.12
N ASP A 461 -21.19 14.45 -43.02
CA ASP A 461 -22.47 13.77 -42.97
C ASP A 461 -22.54 12.70 -41.87
N ALA A 462 -21.36 12.27 -41.37
CA ALA A 462 -21.24 11.38 -40.22
C ALA A 462 -21.54 12.08 -38.88
N LEU A 463 -21.56 13.41 -38.83
CA LEU A 463 -21.92 14.17 -37.63
C LEU A 463 -23.43 14.37 -37.56
N ARG A 464 -24.13 13.34 -37.09
CA ARG A 464 -25.51 13.51 -36.61
C ARG A 464 -25.53 14.56 -35.49
N TYR A 465 -26.68 15.21 -35.29
CA TYR A 465 -26.78 16.38 -34.41
C TYR A 465 -26.21 16.14 -33.01
N GLU A 466 -26.53 15.01 -32.40
CA GLU A 466 -26.08 14.62 -31.07
C GLU A 466 -24.55 14.45 -31.02
N THR A 467 -23.96 13.89 -32.08
CA THR A 467 -22.50 13.76 -32.22
C THR A 467 -21.84 15.13 -32.37
N GLY A 468 -22.43 16.03 -33.15
CA GLY A 468 -21.94 17.41 -33.30
C GLY A 468 -22.07 18.25 -32.01
N ARG A 469 -23.08 17.96 -31.17
CA ARG A 469 -23.26 18.63 -29.88
C ARG A 469 -22.29 18.15 -28.80
N SER A 470 -21.77 16.92 -28.92
CA SER A 470 -20.75 16.37 -28.00
C SER A 470 -19.32 16.85 -28.30
N LEU A 471 -19.09 17.54 -29.43
CA LEU A 471 -17.82 18.17 -29.80
C LEU A 471 -17.70 19.56 -29.15
#